data_AF-A0A2V6EAD4-F1
#
_entry.id   AF-A0A2V6EAD4-F1
#
_cell.length_a   1.000
_cell.length_b   1.000
_cell.length_c   1.000
_cell.angle_alpha   90.00
_cell.angle_beta   90.00
_cell.angle_gamma   90.00
#
_symmetry.space_group_name_H-M   'P 1'
#
loop_
_entity.id
_entity.type
_entity.pdbx_description
1 polymer ?
#
loop_
_entity_poly.entity_id
_entity_poly.type
_entity_poly.pdbx_seq_one_letter_code
_entity_poly.pdbx_strand_id
1 'polypeptide(L)'
;MKRRLLRFIRDARQNPITAQQRIASILKRQLNGAHGLTEYWTDPYIGIGGRYKLNKAFYLTGKVDVGGFDVGSIVTVQAYGALGCQVTRSIYSELGFRYLYDDYDSGGYLYKVSTYGPQITAGIQF
;
A
#
# COMPACT_ATOMS: atom_id res chain seq x y z
N MET A 1 4.96 -48.98 -12.55
CA MET A 1 4.36 -47.62 -12.68
C MET A 1 3.41 -47.46 -13.88
N LYS A 2 3.74 -47.96 -15.09
CA LYS A 2 3.01 -47.76 -16.37
C LYS A 2 1.54 -48.21 -16.43
N ARG A 3 1.13 -49.25 -15.68
CA ARG A 3 -0.24 -49.80 -15.73
C ARG A 3 -1.31 -48.96 -15.02
N ARG A 4 -0.92 -48.12 -14.03
CA ARG A 4 -1.86 -47.24 -13.32
C ARG A 4 -2.24 -46.03 -14.18
N LEU A 5 -1.29 -45.50 -14.93
CA LEU A 5 -1.48 -44.35 -15.83
C LEU A 5 -2.47 -44.68 -16.95
N LEU A 6 -2.37 -45.88 -17.55
CA LEU A 6 -3.25 -46.30 -18.64
C LEU A 6 -4.71 -46.50 -18.21
N ARG A 7 -4.95 -46.97 -16.97
CA ARG A 7 -6.30 -47.08 -16.41
C ARG A 7 -6.90 -45.70 -16.15
N PHE A 8 -6.10 -44.80 -15.57
CA PHE A 8 -6.51 -43.42 -15.31
C PHE A 8 -6.89 -42.67 -16.60
N ILE A 9 -6.12 -42.84 -17.69
CA ILE A 9 -6.42 -42.24 -18.99
C ILE A 9 -7.70 -42.86 -19.60
N ARG A 10 -7.92 -44.17 -19.45
CA ARG A 10 -9.13 -44.84 -19.94
C ARG A 10 -10.38 -44.38 -19.20
N ASP A 11 -10.30 -44.26 -17.87
CA ASP A 11 -11.41 -43.80 -17.02
C ASP A 11 -11.74 -42.32 -17.27
N ALA A 12 -10.72 -41.48 -17.48
CA ALA A 12 -10.89 -40.07 -17.86
C ALA A 12 -11.54 -39.90 -19.24
N ARG A 13 -11.33 -40.85 -20.16
CA ARG A 13 -11.94 -40.85 -21.49
C ARG A 13 -13.40 -41.32 -21.50
N GLN A 14 -13.78 -42.22 -20.57
CA GLN A 14 -15.14 -42.76 -20.51
C GLN A 14 -16.13 -41.81 -19.85
N ASN A 15 -15.73 -41.07 -18.81
CA ASN A 15 -16.63 -40.17 -18.08
C ASN A 15 -16.00 -38.77 -17.88
N PRO A 16 -15.89 -37.97 -18.96
CA PRO A 16 -15.24 -36.65 -18.91
C PRO A 16 -15.95 -35.71 -17.92
N ILE A 17 -17.27 -35.81 -17.80
CA ILE A 17 -18.10 -34.99 -16.91
C ILE A 17 -17.73 -35.20 -15.44
N THR A 18 -17.46 -36.45 -15.02
CA THR A 18 -17.08 -36.76 -13.64
C THR A 18 -15.67 -36.28 -13.31
N ALA A 19 -14.75 -36.37 -14.27
CA ALA A 19 -13.41 -35.83 -14.13
C ALA A 19 -13.44 -34.29 -13.99
N GLN A 20 -14.24 -33.62 -14.83
CA GLN A 20 -14.45 -32.17 -14.76
C GLN A 20 -15.10 -31.74 -13.44
N GLN A 21 -16.11 -32.46 -12.95
CA GLN A 21 -16.74 -32.17 -11.66
C GLN A 21 -15.77 -32.31 -10.49
N ARG A 22 -14.89 -33.32 -10.51
CA ARG A 22 -13.83 -33.46 -9.50
C ARG A 22 -12.86 -32.28 -9.54
N ILE A 23 -12.39 -31.90 -10.72
CA ILE A 23 -11.51 -30.72 -10.88
C ILE A 23 -12.22 -29.45 -10.39
N ALA A 24 -13.47 -29.24 -10.78
CA ALA A 24 -14.27 -28.09 -10.34
C ALA A 24 -14.48 -28.07 -8.83
N SER A 25 -14.71 -29.22 -8.20
CA SER A 25 -14.86 -29.32 -6.73
C SER A 25 -13.56 -29.03 -5.99
N ILE A 26 -12.41 -29.48 -6.52
CA ILE A 26 -11.08 -29.20 -5.97
C ILE A 26 -10.76 -27.72 -6.13
N LEU A 27 -11.00 -27.15 -7.32
CA LEU A 27 -10.77 -25.74 -7.59
C LEU A 27 -11.64 -24.86 -6.69
N LYS A 28 -12.93 -25.19 -6.54
CA LYS A 28 -13.86 -24.48 -5.66
C LYS A 28 -13.46 -24.59 -4.19
N ARG A 29 -12.94 -25.74 -3.74
CA ARG A 29 -12.45 -25.91 -2.37
C ARG A 29 -11.15 -25.14 -2.12
N GLN A 30 -10.27 -25.08 -3.12
CA GLN A 30 -9.03 -24.30 -3.07
C GLN A 30 -9.30 -22.79 -3.14
N LEU A 31 -10.27 -22.36 -3.95
CA LEU A 31 -10.69 -20.95 -4.05
C LEU A 31 -11.49 -20.50 -2.81
N ASN A 32 -12.35 -21.34 -2.25
CA ASN A 32 -13.02 -21.06 -0.97
C ASN A 32 -12.04 -21.10 0.22
N GLY A 33 -10.91 -21.80 0.10
CA GLY A 33 -9.81 -21.79 1.07
C GLY A 33 -8.77 -20.70 0.80
N ALA A 34 -8.74 -20.14 -0.40
CA ALA A 34 -8.07 -18.90 -0.71
C ALA A 34 -8.95 -17.75 -0.18
N HIS A 35 -8.93 -17.62 1.15
CA HIS A 35 -9.24 -16.35 1.79
C HIS A 35 -8.51 -15.28 0.99
N GLY A 36 -9.23 -14.28 0.47
CA GLY A 36 -8.62 -13.18 -0.24
C GLY A 36 -7.43 -12.68 0.57
N LEU A 37 -6.27 -12.53 -0.07
CA LEU A 37 -5.05 -11.96 0.52
C LEU A 37 -5.26 -10.46 0.76
N THR A 38 -6.37 -10.12 1.42
CA THR A 38 -6.68 -8.78 1.87
C THR A 38 -6.14 -8.69 3.28
N GLU A 39 -4.88 -8.30 3.37
CA GLU A 39 -4.23 -7.99 4.62
C GLU A 39 -4.72 -6.60 5.07
N TYR A 40 -5.39 -6.56 6.22
CA TYR A 40 -5.85 -5.32 6.83
C TYR A 40 -4.81 -4.87 7.85
N TRP A 41 -3.91 -3.99 7.42
CA TRP A 41 -2.99 -3.26 8.28
C TRP A 41 -3.66 -2.01 8.87
N THR A 42 -3.34 -1.67 10.12
CA THR A 42 -3.74 -0.42 10.76
C THR A 42 -2.60 0.07 11.64
N ASP A 43 -1.77 0.93 11.06
CA ASP A 43 -0.58 1.42 11.72
C ASP A 43 -0.81 2.78 12.39
N PRO A 44 -0.53 2.92 13.70
CA PRO A 44 -0.44 4.24 14.31
C PRO A 44 0.77 4.98 13.73
N TYR A 45 0.64 6.29 13.57
CA TYR A 45 1.76 7.18 13.28
C TYR A 45 1.72 8.38 14.22
N ILE A 46 2.90 8.89 14.54
CA ILE A 46 3.09 10.11 15.31
C ILE A 46 3.98 11.05 14.53
N GLY A 47 3.65 12.34 14.58
CA GLY A 47 4.39 13.34 13.83
C GLY A 47 4.39 14.70 14.48
N ILE A 48 5.32 15.52 14.04
CA ILE A 48 5.39 16.93 14.37
C ILE A 48 5.24 17.76 13.09
N GLY A 49 4.50 18.85 13.20
CA GLY A 49 4.25 19.75 12.08
C GLY A 49 4.20 21.18 12.56
N GLY A 50 4.78 22.07 11.75
CA GLY A 50 4.84 23.50 12.03
C GLY A 50 4.70 24.33 10.77
N ARG A 51 4.23 25.56 10.96
CA ARG A 51 4.19 26.58 9.92
C ARG A 51 4.82 27.87 10.45
N TYR A 52 5.85 28.35 9.76
CA TYR A 52 6.52 29.58 10.08
C TYR A 52 6.12 30.68 9.10
N LYS A 53 5.56 31.78 9.61
CA LYS A 53 5.18 32.92 8.77
C LYS A 53 6.42 33.77 8.50
N LEU A 54 6.85 33.81 7.24
CA LEU A 54 7.97 34.66 6.82
C LEU A 54 7.50 36.11 6.70
N ASN A 55 6.34 36.31 6.08
CA ASN A 55 5.72 37.61 5.82
C ASN A 55 4.19 37.49 5.83
N LYS A 56 3.46 38.59 5.58
CA LYS A 56 1.99 38.58 5.44
C LYS A 56 1.50 37.67 4.30
N ALA A 57 2.31 37.51 3.25
CA ALA A 57 1.94 36.75 2.05
C ALA A 57 2.62 35.37 1.97
N PHE A 58 3.75 35.14 2.64
CA PHE A 58 4.54 33.91 2.49
C PHE A 58 4.77 33.21 3.82
N TYR A 59 4.77 31.88 3.78
CA TYR A 59 5.05 31.04 4.94
C TYR A 59 5.78 29.77 4.52
N LEU A 60 6.46 29.15 5.48
CA LEU A 60 7.13 27.87 5.31
C LEU A 60 6.39 26.82 6.13
N THR A 61 6.08 25.68 5.54
CA THR A 61 5.46 24.53 6.21
C THR A 61 6.47 23.40 6.27
N GLY A 62 6.63 22.79 7.45
CA GLY A 62 7.44 21.59 7.66
C GLY A 62 6.66 20.56 8.46
N LYS A 63 6.66 19.30 8.01
CA LYS A 63 6.04 18.18 8.72
C LYS A 63 6.93 16.97 8.60
N VAL A 64 7.08 16.25 9.70
CA VAL A 64 7.73 14.94 9.72
C VAL A 64 6.93 14.02 10.61
N ASP A 65 6.78 12.78 10.17
CA ASP A 65 6.08 11.75 10.91
C ASP A 65 6.73 10.39 10.74
N VAL A 66 6.52 9.56 11.76
CA VAL A 66 6.97 8.17 11.80
C VAL A 66 5.79 7.32 12.25
N GLY A 67 5.57 6.23 11.54
CA GLY A 67 4.51 5.27 11.80
C GLY A 67 4.96 3.87 11.46
N GLY A 68 4.00 2.94 11.48
CA GLY A 68 4.30 1.55 11.18
C GLY A 68 4.84 0.81 12.41
N PHE A 69 4.07 0.85 13.49
CA PHE A 69 4.42 0.17 14.75
C PHE A 69 3.65 -1.15 14.94
N ASP A 70 3.10 -1.74 13.87
CA ASP A 70 2.35 -3.01 13.92
C ASP A 70 3.26 -4.26 13.90
N VAL A 71 2.66 -5.42 14.15
CA VAL A 71 3.31 -6.74 14.39
C VAL A 71 4.05 -7.32 13.16
N GLY A 72 4.13 -6.56 12.05
CA GLY A 72 4.70 -6.96 10.77
C GLY A 72 5.98 -6.24 10.33
N SER A 73 6.63 -5.44 11.20
CA SER A 73 7.92 -4.78 10.94
C SER A 73 7.97 -3.86 9.71
N ILE A 74 6.98 -2.97 9.57
CA ILE A 74 6.97 -1.95 8.52
C ILE A 74 7.28 -0.61 9.18
N VAL A 75 8.48 -0.04 9.05
CA VAL A 75 8.72 1.33 9.55
C VAL A 75 8.46 2.33 8.42
N THR A 76 7.50 3.22 8.61
CA THR A 76 7.18 4.29 7.66
C THR A 76 7.65 5.62 8.21
N VAL A 77 8.48 6.34 7.44
CA VAL A 77 8.92 7.70 7.73
C VAL A 77 8.44 8.62 6.62
N GLN A 78 7.83 9.73 6.98
CA GLN A 78 7.40 10.74 6.03
C GLN A 78 7.98 12.11 6.42
N ALA A 79 8.41 12.85 5.42
CA ALA A 79 8.88 14.21 5.56
C ALA A 79 8.28 15.08 4.46
N TYR A 80 7.88 16.29 4.82
CA TYR A 80 7.28 17.25 3.92
C TYR A 80 7.78 18.66 4.25
N GLY A 81 8.25 19.36 3.22
CA GLY A 81 8.64 20.76 3.30
C GLY A 81 8.03 21.55 2.15
N ALA A 82 7.45 22.71 2.43
CA ALA A 82 6.81 23.52 1.41
C ALA A 82 6.92 25.02 1.68
N LEU A 83 7.07 25.79 0.59
CA LEU A 83 6.91 27.23 0.58
C LEU A 83 5.47 27.54 0.15
N GLY A 84 4.74 28.23 1.00
CA GLY A 84 3.37 28.65 0.75
C GLY A 84 3.23 30.14 0.50
N CYS A 85 2.25 30.49 -0.33
CA CYS A 85 1.79 31.85 -0.55
C CYS A 85 0.28 31.98 -0.29
N GLN A 86 -0.09 33.08 0.36
CA GLN A 86 -1.46 33.49 0.57
C GLN A 86 -1.90 34.30 -0.66
N VAL A 87 -2.66 33.68 -1.56
CA VAL A 87 -3.14 34.34 -2.80
C VAL A 87 -4.22 35.37 -2.45
N THR A 88 -5.10 35.03 -1.52
CA THR A 88 -6.17 35.91 -1.02
C THR A 88 -6.43 35.58 0.45
N ARG A 89 -7.24 36.38 1.16
CA ARG A 89 -7.58 36.13 2.57
C ARG A 89 -8.09 34.71 2.86
N SER A 90 -8.72 34.08 1.88
CA SER A 90 -9.29 32.73 2.00
C SER A 90 -8.64 31.69 1.10
N ILE A 91 -7.65 32.04 0.27
CA ILE A 91 -7.04 31.10 -0.69
C ILE A 91 -5.53 31.06 -0.44
N TYR A 92 -4.98 29.86 -0.37
CA TYR A 92 -3.54 29.64 -0.28
C TYR A 92 -3.08 28.59 -1.30
N SER A 93 -1.81 28.70 -1.67
CA SER A 93 -1.11 27.71 -2.49
C SER A 93 0.23 27.38 -1.83
N GLU A 94 0.66 26.12 -1.90
CA GLU A 94 1.94 25.62 -1.40
C GLU A 94 2.65 24.84 -2.51
N LEU A 95 3.93 25.13 -2.70
CA LEU A 95 4.84 24.33 -3.51
C LEU A 95 5.83 23.67 -2.56
N GLY A 96 5.84 22.34 -2.55
CA GLY A 96 6.65 21.58 -1.63
C GLY A 96 7.27 20.34 -2.25
N PHE A 97 7.99 19.64 -1.40
CA PHE A 97 8.59 18.35 -1.70
C PHE A 97 8.21 17.38 -0.60
N ARG A 98 7.81 16.17 -0.98
CA ARG A 98 7.47 15.10 -0.06
C ARG A 98 8.46 13.96 -0.23
N TYR A 99 8.86 13.39 0.90
CA TYR A 99 9.70 12.22 1.00
C TYR A 99 8.99 11.18 1.86
N LEU A 100 8.91 9.95 1.38
CA LEU A 100 8.30 8.80 2.00
C LEU A 100 9.32 7.67 1.97
N TYR A 101 9.56 7.05 3.12
CA TYR A 101 10.45 5.91 3.25
C TYR A 101 9.71 4.81 4.00
N ASP A 102 9.66 3.63 3.38
CA ASP A 102 9.05 2.44 3.96
C ASP A 102 10.11 1.33 4.03
N ASP A 103 10.36 0.83 5.24
CA ASP A 103 11.21 -0.33 5.51
C ASP A 103 10.31 -1.51 5.87
N TYR A 104 10.04 -2.40 4.91
CA TYR A 104 9.18 -3.57 5.10
C TYR A 104 10.06 -4.82 5.29
N ASP A 105 10.02 -5.42 6.49
CA ASP A 105 10.74 -6.67 6.80
C ASP A 105 9.75 -7.80 7.15
N SER A 106 9.45 -8.65 6.17
CA SER A 106 8.68 -9.88 6.40
C SER A 106 9.34 -11.08 5.73
N GLY A 107 9.72 -12.05 6.55
CA GLY A 107 9.91 -13.44 6.12
C GLY A 107 10.97 -13.73 5.04
N GLY A 108 11.98 -12.87 4.88
CA GLY A 108 13.11 -13.10 3.95
C GLY A 108 13.14 -12.22 2.70
N TYR A 109 12.25 -11.23 2.57
CA TYR A 109 12.31 -10.20 1.55
C TYR A 109 12.52 -8.82 2.19
N LEU A 110 13.71 -8.25 1.99
CA LEU A 110 14.03 -6.87 2.37
C LEU A 110 13.53 -5.94 1.26
N TYR A 111 12.41 -5.24 1.50
CA TYR A 111 11.85 -4.29 0.54
C TYR A 111 11.94 -2.87 1.12
N LYS A 112 12.95 -2.13 0.65
CA LYS A 112 13.16 -0.72 0.99
C LYS A 112 12.64 0.15 -0.14
N VAL A 113 11.57 0.89 0.12
CA VAL A 113 11.00 1.82 -0.85
C VAL A 113 11.24 3.23 -0.38
N SER A 114 11.81 4.05 -1.27
CA SER A 114 11.91 5.49 -1.08
C SER A 114 11.13 6.17 -2.19
N THR A 115 10.03 6.83 -1.84
CA THR A 115 9.23 7.62 -2.77
C THR A 115 9.41 9.08 -2.45
N TYR A 116 9.80 9.88 -3.45
CA TYR A 116 9.97 11.31 -3.27
C TYR A 116 9.56 12.09 -4.50
N GLY A 117 9.09 13.32 -4.29
CA GLY A 117 8.70 14.15 -5.41
C GLY A 117 8.17 15.52 -5.06
N PRO A 118 8.05 16.39 -6.07
CA PRO A 118 7.41 17.69 -5.92
C PRO A 118 5.91 17.52 -5.69
N GLN A 119 5.34 18.39 -4.87
CA GLN A 119 3.92 18.46 -4.57
C GLN A 119 3.44 19.90 -4.67
N ILE A 120 2.31 20.10 -5.34
CA ILE A 120 1.58 21.37 -5.35
C ILE A 120 0.30 21.17 -4.56
N THR A 121 0.00 22.09 -3.65
CA THR A 121 -1.22 22.08 -2.85
C THR A 121 -1.92 23.42 -3.00
N ALA A 122 -3.22 23.42 -3.23
CA ALA A 122 -4.05 24.61 -3.21
C ALA A 122 -5.24 24.37 -2.28
N GLY A 123 -5.63 25.37 -1.50
CA GLY A 123 -6.69 25.21 -0.50
C GLY A 123 -7.42 26.49 -0.18
N ILE A 124 -8.58 26.32 0.44
CA ILE A 124 -9.47 27.40 0.89
C ILE A 124 -9.55 27.36 2.43
N GLN A 125 -9.43 28.53 3.05
CA GLN A 125 -9.60 28.72 4.49
C GLN A 125 -10.88 29.51 4.76
N PHE A 126 -11.78 28.94 5.57
CA PHE A 126 -13.06 29.52 5.99
C PHE A 126 -12.93 30.20 7.36
#